data_AF-A0A645CVQ7-F1
#
_entry.id   AF-A0A645CVQ7-F1
#
_cell.length_a   1.000
_cell.length_b   1.000
_cell.length_c   1.000
_cell.angle_alpha   90.00
_cell.angle_beta   90.00
_cell.angle_gamma   90.00
#
_symmetry.space_group_name_H-M   'P 1'
#
loop_
_entity.id
_entity.type
_entity.pdbx_description
1 polymer ?
#
loop_
_entity_poly.entity_id
_entity_poly.type
_entity_poly.pdbx_seq_one_letter_code
_entity_poly.pdbx_strand_id
1 'polypeptide(L)'
;MRRGEEKWIFPFQEEADVMFNSALIFELAVLKKYAEPILAEVPKYCDEYTETHRLLKFLNFFVPIHDREIPPTSLLREFMGGSSFRY
;
A
#
# COMPACT_ATOMS: atom_id res chain seq x y z
N MET A 1 3.65 15.52 -10.61
CA MET A 1 2.32 14.90 -10.71
C MET A 1 1.29 15.42 -9.67
N ARG A 2 1.46 16.60 -9.05
CA ARG A 2 0.49 17.14 -8.04
C ARG A 2 -0.49 18.20 -8.54
N ARG A 3 -0.40 18.59 -9.82
CA ARG A 3 -1.19 19.69 -10.40
C ARG A 3 -2.71 19.52 -10.25
N GLY A 4 -3.21 18.29 -10.29
CA GLY A 4 -4.64 18.01 -10.12
C GLY A 4 -5.09 18.27 -8.68
N GLU A 5 -4.34 17.73 -7.71
CA GLU A 5 -4.61 17.88 -6.28
C GLU A 5 -4.47 19.35 -5.84
N GLU A 6 -3.45 20.05 -6.32
CA GLU A 6 -3.24 21.49 -6.06
C GLU A 6 -4.35 22.37 -6.60
N LYS A 7 -5.00 21.96 -7.69
CA LYS A 7 -6.08 22.74 -8.29
C LYS A 7 -7.45 22.41 -7.72
N TRP A 8 -7.70 21.15 -7.37
CA TRP A 8 -9.04 20.64 -7.10
C TRP A 8 -9.24 19.98 -5.73
N ILE A 9 -8.17 19.65 -5.00
CA ILE A 9 -8.27 18.97 -3.69
C ILE A 9 -7.83 19.93 -2.56
N PHE A 10 -6.57 20.35 -2.53
CA PHE A 10 -6.03 21.14 -1.41
C PHE A 10 -6.76 22.47 -1.16
N PRO A 11 -7.19 23.24 -2.20
CA PRO A 11 -7.90 24.49 -1.97
C PRO A 11 -9.31 24.34 -1.42
N PHE A 12 -9.91 23.15 -1.55
CA PHE A 12 -11.33 22.91 -1.24
C PHE A 12 -11.53 21.92 -0.07
N GLN A 13 -10.43 21.47 0.56
CA GLN A 13 -10.49 20.44 1.59
C GLN A 13 -11.17 20.92 2.89
N GLU A 14 -11.07 22.22 3.20
CA GLU A 14 -11.65 22.82 4.40
C GLU A 14 -13.17 23.10 4.24
N GLU A 15 -13.63 23.23 3.00
CA GLU A 15 -15.03 23.40 2.63
C GLU A 15 -15.75 22.07 2.40
N ALA A 16 -15.07 20.94 2.52
CA ALA A 16 -15.67 19.63 2.32
C ALA A 16 -16.62 19.27 3.47
N ASP A 17 -17.84 18.81 3.14
CA ASP A 17 -18.82 18.37 4.13
C ASP A 17 -18.30 17.18 4.98
N VAL A 18 -17.49 16.30 4.37
CA VAL A 18 -16.88 15.13 5.01
C VAL A 18 -15.51 14.85 4.41
N MET A 19 -14.52 14.57 5.26
CA MET A 19 -13.20 14.07 4.87
C MET A 19 -12.98 12.68 5.48
N PHE A 20 -12.52 11.72 4.66
CA PHE A 20 -12.23 10.35 5.10
C PHE A 20 -10.81 9.94 4.69
N ASN A 21 -10.05 9.41 5.65
CA ASN A 21 -8.74 8.83 5.40
C ASN A 21 -8.83 7.30 5.53
N SER A 22 -8.62 6.61 4.41
CA SER A 22 -8.62 5.15 4.35
C SER A 22 -7.27 4.51 4.66
N ALA A 23 -6.21 5.30 4.89
CA ALA A 23 -4.88 4.78 5.14
C ALA A 23 -4.82 4.04 6.48
N LEU A 24 -4.23 2.84 6.48
CA LEU A 24 -4.00 2.07 7.70
C LEU A 24 -2.50 2.05 8.01
N ILE A 25 -2.13 2.27 9.26
CA ILE A 25 -0.70 2.37 9.65
C ILE A 25 0.04 1.03 9.40
N PHE A 26 -0.70 -0.08 9.38
CA PHE A 26 -0.16 -1.43 9.23
C PHE A 26 -0.16 -1.97 7.80
N GLU A 27 -0.62 -1.21 6.78
CA GLU A 27 -0.74 -1.73 5.41
C GLU A 27 0.59 -2.27 4.88
N LEU A 28 1.66 -1.50 5.03
CA LEU A 28 2.99 -1.89 4.53
C LEU A 28 3.54 -3.12 5.26
N ALA A 29 3.30 -3.25 6.56
CA ALA A 29 3.72 -4.40 7.34
C ALA A 29 3.01 -5.70 6.89
N VAL A 30 1.76 -5.58 6.46
CA VAL A 30 0.97 -6.69 5.93
C VAL A 30 1.39 -7.03 4.49
N LEU A 31 1.45 -6.02 3.63
CA LEU A 31 1.77 -6.19 2.20
C LEU A 31 3.21 -6.64 1.96
N LYS A 32 4.13 -6.35 2.89
CA LYS A 32 5.54 -6.77 2.83
C LYS A 32 5.71 -8.23 2.44
N LYS A 33 4.97 -9.14 3.09
CA LYS A 33 5.04 -10.59 2.86
C LYS A 33 4.75 -10.99 1.40
N TYR A 34 3.92 -10.21 0.72
CA TYR A 34 3.54 -10.43 -0.68
C TYR A 34 4.47 -9.68 -1.64
N ALA A 35 4.87 -8.45 -1.29
CA ALA A 35 5.69 -7.60 -2.14
C ALA A 35 7.15 -8.07 -2.21
N GLU A 36 7.74 -8.52 -1.10
CA GLU A 36 9.14 -8.95 -1.04
C GLU A 36 9.51 -10.05 -2.05
N PRO A 37 8.79 -11.18 -2.16
CA PRO A 37 9.14 -12.21 -3.13
C PRO A 37 9.03 -11.71 -4.57
N ILE A 38 7.99 -10.93 -4.89
CA ILE A 38 7.78 -10.37 -6.23
C ILE A 38 8.91 -9.41 -6.60
N LEU A 39 9.31 -8.53 -5.68
CA LEU A 39 10.43 -7.62 -5.89
C LEU A 39 11.76 -8.37 -6.00
N ALA A 40 11.94 -9.47 -5.26
CA ALA A 40 13.16 -10.28 -5.33
C ALA A 40 13.34 -10.99 -6.69
N GLU A 41 12.28 -11.18 -7.46
CA GLU A 41 12.31 -11.78 -8.80
C GLU A 41 12.88 -10.84 -9.88
N VAL A 42 12.99 -9.54 -9.61
CA VAL A 42 13.47 -8.56 -10.59
C VAL A 42 14.96 -8.79 -10.92
N PRO A 43 15.31 -9.05 -12.20
CA PRO A 43 16.69 -9.34 -12.58
C PRO A 43 17.64 -8.15 -12.40
N LYS A 44 18.90 -8.42 -12.08
CA LYS A 44 19.92 -7.37 -11.82
C LYS A 44 20.31 -6.53 -13.03
N TYR A 45 20.00 -7.01 -14.23
CA TYR A 45 20.40 -6.38 -15.49
C TYR A 45 19.32 -5.47 -16.08
N CYS A 46 18.16 -5.32 -15.43
CA CYS A 46 17.13 -4.38 -15.88
C CYS A 46 17.28 -3.02 -15.19
N ASP A 47 16.77 -1.98 -15.84
CA ASP A 47 16.88 -0.59 -15.36
C ASP A 47 16.12 -0.39 -14.03
N GLU A 48 15.05 -1.16 -13.82
CA GLU A 48 14.20 -1.11 -12.63
C GLU A 48 14.81 -1.80 -11.40
N TYR A 49 15.96 -2.47 -11.53
CA TYR A 49 16.59 -3.17 -10.41
C TYR A 49 16.95 -2.22 -9.27
N THR A 50 17.40 -1.00 -9.59
CA THR A 50 17.76 0.02 -8.60
C THR A 50 16.53 0.43 -7.77
N GLU A 51 15.39 0.65 -8.42
CA GLU A 51 14.14 1.00 -7.75
C GLU A 51 13.62 -0.15 -6.90
N THR A 52 13.68 -1.38 -7.43
CA THR A 52 13.30 -2.58 -6.69
C THR A 52 14.13 -2.73 -5.41
N HIS A 53 15.45 -2.55 -5.51
CA HIS A 53 16.34 -2.62 -4.34
C HIS A 53 16.04 -1.52 -3.31
N ARG A 54 15.69 -0.32 -3.76
CA ARG A 54 15.24 0.77 -2.90
C ARG A 54 13.95 0.43 -2.17
N LEU A 55 12.97 -0.16 -2.85
CA LEU A 55 11.70 -0.60 -2.27
C LEU A 55 11.92 -1.73 -1.25
N LEU A 56 12.74 -2.73 -1.56
CA LEU A 56 13.09 -3.81 -0.61
C LEU A 56 13.75 -3.25 0.66
N LYS A 57 14.69 -2.31 0.53
CA LYS A 57 15.28 -1.62 1.70
C LYS A 57 14.24 -0.85 2.52
N PHE A 58 13.28 -0.20 1.86
CA PHE A 58 12.21 0.50 2.54
C PHE A 58 11.28 -0.47 3.30
N LEU A 59 10.88 -1.58 2.69
CA LEU A 59 10.06 -2.60 3.34
C LEU A 59 10.77 -3.27 4.53
N ASN A 60 12.11 -3.29 4.55
CA ASN A 60 12.88 -3.81 5.68
C ASN A 60 12.69 -3.03 6.99
N PHE A 61 12.17 -1.79 6.96
CA PHE A 61 11.85 -1.04 8.18
C PHE A 61 10.59 -1.56 8.90
N PHE A 62 9.79 -2.42 8.26
CA PHE A 62 8.53 -2.91 8.81
C PHE A 62 8.65 -4.34 9.33
N VAL A 63 8.08 -4.58 10.52
CA VAL A 63 7.89 -5.94 11.05
C VAL A 63 6.67 -6.55 10.35
N PRO A 64 6.78 -7.75 9.74
CA PRO A 64 5.66 -8.34 9.01
C PRO A 64 4.52 -8.72 9.96
N ILE A 65 3.28 -8.43 9.55
CA ILE A 65 2.06 -8.82 10.28
C ILE A 65 1.41 -10.00 9.56
N HIS A 66 0.95 -10.99 10.31
CA HIS A 66 0.33 -12.18 9.73
C HIS A 66 -1.11 -11.89 9.30
N ASP A 67 -1.49 -12.40 8.13
CA ASP A 67 -2.80 -12.21 7.50
C ASP A 67 -4.00 -12.56 8.41
N ARG A 68 -3.82 -13.41 9.44
CA ARG A 68 -4.86 -13.81 10.39
C ARG A 68 -5.30 -12.68 11.33
N GLU A 69 -4.44 -11.69 11.50
CA GLU A 69 -4.68 -10.52 12.35
C GLU A 69 -5.51 -9.46 11.63
N ILE A 70 -5.71 -9.63 10.31
CA ILE A 70 -6.46 -8.67 9.50
C ILE A 70 -7.95 -9.03 9.52
N PRO A 71 -8.84 -8.10 9.90
CA PRO A 71 -10.28 -8.38 9.87
C PRO A 71 -10.74 -8.79 8.47
N PRO A 72 -11.74 -9.69 8.34
CA PRO A 72 -12.31 -10.06 7.04
C PRO A 72 -13.04 -8.89 6.36
N THR A 73 -13.40 -7.85 7.12
CA THR A 73 -14.02 -6.61 6.64
C THR A 73 -12.99 -5.55 6.22
N SER A 74 -11.69 -5.84 6.30
CA SER A 74 -10.66 -4.89 5.86
C SER A 74 -10.58 -4.84 4.33
N LEU A 75 -10.49 -3.64 3.76
CA LEU A 75 -10.30 -3.47 2.30
C LEU A 75 -8.98 -4.07 1.80
N LEU A 76 -7.96 -4.21 2.67
CA LEU A 76 -6.73 -4.93 2.32
C LEU A 76 -6.99 -6.38 1.88
N ARG A 77 -8.12 -6.97 2.28
CA ARG A 77 -8.53 -8.31 1.87
C ARG A 77 -8.83 -8.42 0.38
N GLU A 78 -9.00 -7.32 -0.35
CA GLU A 78 -9.09 -7.33 -1.82
C GLU A 78 -7.78 -7.81 -2.47
N PHE A 79 -6.64 -7.49 -1.87
CA PHE A 79 -5.32 -7.88 -2.39
C PHE A 79 -4.83 -9.22 -1.85
N MET A 80 -5.28 -9.61 -0.65
CA MET A 80 -4.79 -10.80 0.06
C MET A 80 -5.76 -11.98 0.05
N GLY A 81 -7.01 -11.76 -0.34
CA GLY A 81 -8.11 -12.70 -0.16
C GLY A 81 -8.63 -12.77 1.29
N GLY A 82 -9.72 -13.52 1.48
CA GLY A 82 -10.39 -13.68 2.78
C GLY A 82 -11.35 -12.54 3.15
N SER A 83 -11.81 -11.78 2.16
CA SER A 83 -12.79 -10.71 2.34
C SER A 83 -14.18 -11.28 2.68
N SER A 84 -14.90 -10.62 3.58
CA SER A 84 -16.33 -10.88 3.80
C SER A 84 -17.23 -10.23 2.75
N PHE A 85 -16.70 -9.29 1.96
CA PHE A 85 -17.44 -8.63 0.90
C PHE A 85 -17.63 -9.56 -0.31
N ARG A 86 -18.82 -9.50 -0.92
CA ARG A 86 -19.14 -10.17 -2.18
C ARG A 86 -19.25 -9.09 -3.26
N TYR A 87 -18.51 -9.25 -4.34
CA TYR A 87 -18.47 -8.36 -5.49
C TYR A 87 -19.18 -9.01 -6.67
#